data_AF-A0A0F9IZE7-F1
#
_entry.id   AF-A0A0F9IZE7-F1
#
_cell.length_a   1.000
_cell.length_b   1.000
_cell.length_c   1.000
_cell.angle_alpha   90.00
_cell.angle_beta   90.00
_cell.angle_gamma   90.00
#
_symmetry.space_group_name_H-M   'P 1'
#
loop_
_entity.id
_entity.type
_entity.pdbx_description
1 polymer ?
#
loop_
_entity_poly.entity_id
_entity_poly.type
_entity_poly.pdbx_seq_one_letter_code
_entity_poly.pdbx_strand_id
1 'polypeptide(L)'
;MEIKLNNKTIATRAFPYAFWEYFPEAIRYIAGNRFKVKEVQQTKRFNRPHYIARVEYLKGEMFTVVRPIKIDHYDFIGDPEPLSRLNNTQIVIGKGKVTTILKGAESMYGNSNQKTKLHFKQYSYVHRTQILEIIFDEEVTVEVLHTLRHLLRSTIQMKLGLQSEYFFLQDKNIKNKLVLYDASEGGNGSIITITKRIKYLFERMYQILSSCSCTLSQGCPK
;
A
#
# COMPACT_ATOMS: atom_id res chain seq x y z
N MET A 1 -12.21 -7.76 -8.01
CA MET A 1 -13.39 -7.89 -7.14
C MET A 1 -14.60 -7.31 -7.84
N GLU A 2 -15.69 -8.06 -7.89
CA GLU A 2 -17.00 -7.57 -8.36
C GLU A 2 -17.76 -6.92 -7.21
N ILE A 3 -18.40 -5.78 -7.46
CA ILE A 3 -19.22 -5.07 -6.46
C ILE A 3 -20.67 -5.18 -6.89
N LYS A 4 -21.51 -5.82 -6.06
CA LYS A 4 -22.89 -6.17 -6.40
C LYS A 4 -23.92 -5.50 -5.51
N LEU A 5 -24.93 -4.92 -6.15
CA LEU A 5 -26.17 -4.44 -5.53
C LEU A 5 -27.33 -5.25 -6.10
N ASN A 6 -28.13 -5.89 -5.25
CA ASN A 6 -29.26 -6.74 -5.67
C ASN A 6 -28.87 -7.74 -6.79
N ASN A 7 -27.74 -8.43 -6.62
CA ASN A 7 -27.13 -9.36 -7.58
C ASN A 7 -26.64 -8.75 -8.92
N LYS A 8 -26.86 -7.46 -9.18
CA LYS A 8 -26.31 -6.77 -10.34
C LYS A 8 -24.92 -6.22 -10.03
N THR A 9 -23.95 -6.48 -10.90
CA THR A 9 -22.63 -5.84 -10.81
C THR A 9 -22.75 -4.37 -11.15
N ILE A 10 -22.39 -3.50 -10.20
CA ILE A 10 -22.45 -2.04 -10.37
C ILE A 10 -21.06 -1.42 -10.57
N ALA A 11 -20.01 -2.12 -10.15
CA ALA A 11 -18.63 -1.70 -10.32
C ALA A 11 -17.68 -2.88 -10.19
N THR A 12 -16.42 -2.67 -10.59
CA THR A 12 -15.31 -3.61 -10.36
C THR A 12 -14.11 -2.87 -9.80
N ARG A 13 -13.35 -3.53 -8.93
CA ARG A 13 -12.10 -2.99 -8.38
C ARG A 13 -10.98 -4.03 -8.44
N ALA A 14 -9.79 -3.60 -8.86
CA ALA A 14 -8.62 -4.48 -8.94
C ALA A 14 -8.00 -4.73 -7.55
N PHE A 15 -7.43 -5.92 -7.37
CA PHE A 15 -6.55 -6.18 -6.23
C PHE A 15 -5.19 -5.51 -6.46
N PRO A 16 -4.48 -5.15 -5.38
CA PRO A 16 -4.83 -5.36 -3.98
C PRO A 16 -5.73 -4.26 -3.39
N TYR A 17 -5.94 -3.13 -4.08
CA TYR A 17 -6.79 -2.02 -3.62
C TYR A 17 -8.18 -2.47 -3.17
N ALA A 18 -8.82 -3.36 -3.94
CA ALA A 18 -10.12 -3.91 -3.60
C ALA A 18 -10.18 -4.54 -2.20
N PHE A 19 -9.08 -5.15 -1.73
CA PHE A 19 -9.04 -5.86 -0.45
C PHE A 19 -9.30 -4.94 0.75
N TRP A 20 -8.58 -3.83 0.83
CA TRP A 20 -8.71 -2.86 1.93
C TRP A 20 -9.66 -1.71 1.62
N GLU A 21 -10.13 -1.58 0.39
CA GLU A 21 -11.21 -0.65 0.07
C GLU A 21 -12.58 -1.27 0.33
N TYR A 22 -12.83 -2.52 -0.07
CA TYR A 22 -14.16 -3.13 0.01
C TYR A 22 -14.20 -4.24 1.06
N PHE A 23 -13.94 -3.87 2.32
CA PHE A 23 -14.06 -4.74 3.49
C PHE A 23 -15.46 -4.67 4.12
N PRO A 24 -15.90 -5.64 4.93
CA PRO A 24 -17.17 -5.56 5.66
C PRO A 24 -17.27 -4.25 6.44
N GLU A 25 -18.43 -3.59 6.42
CA GLU A 25 -18.66 -2.27 7.01
C GLU A 25 -18.03 -1.08 6.25
N ALA A 26 -17.25 -1.31 5.19
CA ALA A 26 -16.67 -0.22 4.42
C ALA A 26 -17.77 0.63 3.76
N ILE A 27 -17.57 1.94 3.76
CA ILE A 27 -18.42 2.91 3.06
C ILE A 27 -17.68 3.40 1.83
N ARG A 28 -18.29 3.23 0.65
CA ARG A 28 -17.69 3.58 -0.63
C ARG A 28 -18.63 4.38 -1.51
N TYR A 29 -18.02 5.24 -2.32
CA TYR A 29 -18.70 6.03 -3.32
C TYR A 29 -18.50 5.39 -4.69
N ILE A 30 -19.60 5.16 -5.40
CA ILE A 30 -19.61 4.64 -6.76
C ILE A 30 -20.49 5.59 -7.58
N ALA A 31 -19.88 6.31 -8.52
CA ALA A 31 -20.55 7.34 -9.32
C ALA A 31 -21.37 8.33 -8.46
N GLY A 32 -20.76 8.87 -7.40
CA GLY A 32 -21.40 9.81 -6.47
C GLY A 32 -22.38 9.19 -5.46
N ASN A 33 -22.77 7.93 -5.65
CA ASN A 33 -23.71 7.24 -4.78
C ASN A 33 -22.98 6.49 -3.66
N ARG A 34 -23.54 6.51 -2.45
CA ARG A 34 -22.92 5.91 -1.27
C ARG A 34 -23.44 4.51 -1.01
N PHE A 35 -22.51 3.59 -0.77
CA PHE A 35 -22.76 2.18 -0.54
C PHE A 35 -22.05 1.70 0.71
N LYS A 36 -22.73 0.88 1.51
CA LYS A 36 -22.12 0.12 2.60
C LYS A 36 -21.85 -1.31 2.14
N VAL A 37 -20.65 -1.80 2.36
CA VAL A 37 -20.31 -3.22 2.13
C VAL A 37 -20.88 -4.05 3.26
N LYS A 38 -21.80 -4.96 2.93
CA LYS A 38 -22.39 -5.92 3.88
C LYS A 38 -21.48 -7.10 4.12
N GLU A 39 -21.01 -7.70 3.03
CA GLU A 39 -20.22 -8.90 3.08
C GLU A 39 -19.25 -8.96 1.91
N VAL A 40 -18.18 -9.71 2.11
CA VAL A 40 -17.20 -10.05 1.08
C VAL A 40 -17.13 -11.56 1.01
N GLN A 41 -17.51 -12.10 -0.14
CA GLN A 41 -17.47 -13.53 -0.40
C GLN A 41 -16.26 -13.85 -1.28
N GLN A 42 -15.45 -14.80 -0.83
CA GLN A 42 -14.45 -15.45 -1.69
C GLN A 42 -15.11 -16.64 -2.40
N THR A 43 -14.97 -16.65 -3.72
CA THR A 43 -15.47 -17.66 -4.65
C THR A 43 -14.31 -18.15 -5.52
N LYS A 44 -14.59 -19.03 -6.48
CA LYS A 44 -13.62 -19.45 -7.50
C LYS A 44 -14.17 -19.09 -8.88
N ARG A 45 -13.33 -18.46 -9.71
CA ARG A 45 -13.61 -18.22 -11.12
C ARG A 45 -12.39 -18.64 -11.92
N PHE A 46 -12.57 -19.52 -12.90
CA PHE A 46 -11.47 -20.09 -13.69
C PHE A 46 -10.33 -20.68 -12.82
N ASN A 47 -10.68 -21.43 -11.77
CA ASN A 47 -9.73 -21.99 -10.79
C ASN A 47 -8.85 -20.97 -10.04
N ARG A 48 -9.19 -19.68 -10.09
CA ARG A 48 -8.52 -18.61 -9.34
C ARG A 48 -9.43 -18.04 -8.26
N PRO A 49 -8.88 -17.56 -7.13
CA PRO A 49 -9.65 -16.81 -6.14
C PRO A 49 -10.39 -15.64 -6.81
N HIS A 50 -11.69 -15.54 -6.58
CA HIS A 50 -12.50 -14.44 -7.08
C HIS A 50 -13.33 -13.87 -5.94
N TYR A 51 -13.37 -12.54 -5.81
CA TYR A 51 -14.02 -11.89 -4.68
C TYR A 51 -15.22 -11.07 -5.14
N ILE A 52 -16.31 -11.20 -4.39
CA ILE A 52 -17.55 -10.45 -4.59
C ILE A 52 -17.84 -9.67 -3.30
N ALA A 53 -17.92 -8.35 -3.41
CA ALA A 53 -18.42 -7.49 -2.33
C ALA A 53 -19.91 -7.20 -2.59
N ARG A 54 -20.78 -7.57 -1.64
CA ARG A 54 -22.19 -7.19 -1.69
C ARG A 54 -22.39 -5.90 -0.94
N VAL A 55 -23.10 -4.98 -1.57
CA VAL A 55 -23.35 -3.66 -1.02
C VAL A 55 -24.83 -3.37 -0.88
N GLU A 56 -25.15 -2.49 0.06
CA GLU A 56 -26.45 -1.83 0.13
C GLU A 56 -26.30 -0.33 -0.13
N TYR A 57 -27.36 0.24 -0.69
CA TYR A 57 -27.46 1.68 -0.87
C TYR A 57 -27.72 2.36 0.47
N LEU A 58 -26.96 3.40 0.79
CA LEU A 58 -27.20 4.22 1.97
C LEU A 58 -27.95 5.50 1.57
N LYS A 59 -29.16 5.68 2.10
CA LYS A 59 -29.93 6.92 1.95
C LYS A 59 -29.40 8.02 2.89
N GLY A 60 -29.53 9.29 2.47
CA GLY A 60 -29.22 10.47 3.28
C GLY A 60 -27.74 10.86 3.35
N GLU A 61 -27.45 12.09 3.72
CA GLU A 61 -26.07 12.54 3.99
C GLU A 61 -25.55 11.91 5.29
N MET A 62 -24.29 11.50 5.29
CA MET A 62 -23.61 10.92 6.44
C MET A 62 -22.11 11.15 6.24
N PHE A 63 -21.50 11.81 7.21
CA PHE A 63 -20.08 12.18 7.20
C PHE A 63 -19.20 11.14 7.88
N THR A 64 -19.69 9.90 8.00
CA THR A 64 -18.95 8.80 8.62
C THR A 64 -17.90 8.25 7.65
N VAL A 65 -16.63 8.34 8.07
CA VAL A 65 -15.51 7.69 7.39
C VAL A 65 -15.22 6.38 8.11
N VAL A 66 -15.06 5.30 7.34
CA VAL A 66 -14.66 3.98 7.86
C VAL A 66 -13.31 3.60 7.27
N ARG A 67 -12.31 3.39 8.14
CA ARG A 67 -10.94 3.02 7.78
C ARG A 67 -10.59 1.65 8.32
N PRO A 68 -9.99 0.76 7.52
CA PRO A 68 -9.61 -0.56 8.01
C PRO A 68 -8.42 -0.47 8.96
N ILE A 69 -8.41 -1.33 9.97
CA ILE A 69 -7.23 -1.60 10.79
C ILE A 69 -6.42 -2.67 10.05
N LYS A 70 -5.45 -2.20 9.28
CA LYS A 70 -4.61 -3.00 8.38
C LYS A 70 -3.29 -3.36 9.06
N ILE A 71 -2.87 -4.61 8.92
CA ILE A 71 -1.54 -5.08 9.30
C ILE A 71 -0.92 -5.76 8.08
N ASP A 72 0.27 -5.33 7.71
CA ASP A 72 1.03 -5.90 6.60
C ASP A 72 2.26 -6.62 7.13
N HIS A 73 2.51 -7.81 6.61
CA HIS A 73 3.74 -8.57 6.82
C HIS A 73 4.28 -9.02 5.46
N TYR A 74 5.57 -9.34 5.40
CA TYR A 74 6.14 -9.92 4.19
C TYR A 74 7.24 -10.92 4.50
N ASP A 75 7.41 -11.86 3.58
CA ASP A 75 8.42 -12.90 3.63
C ASP A 75 8.99 -13.12 2.22
N PHE A 76 10.29 -13.38 2.13
CA PHE A 76 10.88 -13.85 0.87
C PHE A 76 10.53 -15.33 0.62
N ILE A 77 10.42 -15.67 -0.66
CA ILE A 77 10.29 -17.05 -1.14
C ILE A 77 11.68 -17.45 -1.62
N GLY A 78 12.45 -18.08 -0.73
CA GLY A 78 13.87 -18.38 -0.94
C GLY A 78 14.78 -17.23 -0.53
N ASP A 79 16.08 -17.39 -0.81
CA ASP A 79 17.08 -16.39 -0.45
C ASP A 79 17.00 -15.19 -1.40
N PRO A 80 16.91 -13.95 -0.88
CA PRO A 80 16.92 -12.76 -1.71
C PRO A 80 18.32 -12.51 -2.30
N GLU A 81 18.35 -12.00 -3.52
CA GLU A 81 19.58 -11.69 -4.24
C GLU A 81 20.14 -10.34 -3.77
N PRO A 82 21.41 -10.28 -3.31
CA PRO A 82 22.08 -9.03 -3.04
C PRO A 82 22.44 -8.33 -4.36
N LEU A 83 21.97 -7.09 -4.53
CA LEU A 83 22.22 -6.31 -5.76
C LEU A 83 23.46 -5.44 -5.66
N SER A 84 23.62 -4.79 -4.52
CA SER A 84 24.68 -3.83 -4.28
C SER A 84 24.81 -3.63 -2.77
N ARG A 85 26.06 -3.60 -2.29
CA ARG A 85 26.38 -2.97 -1.01
C ARG A 85 26.91 -1.58 -1.33
N LEU A 86 26.19 -0.54 -0.91
CA LEU A 86 26.68 0.83 -0.96
C LEU A 86 27.15 1.15 0.46
N ASN A 87 28.46 1.13 0.72
CA ASN A 87 29.09 1.33 2.04
C ASN A 87 28.26 0.81 3.26
N ASN A 88 27.30 1.60 3.74
CA ASN A 88 26.45 1.36 4.92
C ASN A 88 24.98 1.00 4.57
N THR A 89 24.72 0.52 3.36
CA THR A 89 23.37 0.19 2.87
C THR A 89 23.41 -1.09 2.04
N GLN A 90 22.62 -2.07 2.45
CA GLN A 90 22.42 -3.32 1.74
C GLN A 90 21.11 -3.26 0.94
N ILE A 91 21.19 -3.58 -0.35
CA ILE A 91 20.01 -3.64 -1.22
C ILE A 91 19.80 -5.08 -1.66
N VAL A 92 18.65 -5.65 -1.32
CA VAL A 92 18.28 -7.02 -1.70
C VAL A 92 16.97 -7.05 -2.45
N ILE A 93 16.86 -7.96 -3.41
CA ILE A 93 15.65 -8.18 -4.20
C ILE A 93 15.31 -9.66 -4.22
N GLY A 94 14.03 -9.99 -4.10
CA GLY A 94 13.62 -11.39 -4.11
C GLY A 94 12.14 -11.55 -4.38
N LYS A 95 11.75 -12.72 -4.88
CA LYS A 95 10.33 -13.09 -4.92
C LYS A 95 9.85 -13.22 -3.48
N GLY A 96 8.65 -12.77 -3.20
CA GLY A 96 8.12 -12.74 -1.85
C GLY A 96 6.61 -12.83 -1.78
N LYS A 97 6.11 -12.89 -0.56
CA LYS A 97 4.69 -12.83 -0.22
C LYS A 97 4.48 -11.61 0.66
N VAL A 98 3.54 -10.76 0.31
CA VAL A 98 3.02 -9.71 1.18
C VAL A 98 1.67 -10.17 1.69
N THR A 99 1.55 -10.32 3.00
CA THR A 99 0.31 -10.72 3.67
C THR A 99 -0.33 -9.51 4.31
N THR A 100 -1.50 -9.11 3.83
CA THR A 100 -2.33 -8.07 4.46
C THR A 100 -3.43 -8.72 5.28
N ILE A 101 -3.56 -8.32 6.53
CA ILE A 101 -4.59 -8.78 7.47
C ILE A 101 -5.45 -7.58 7.86
N LEU A 102 -6.78 -7.72 7.77
CA LEU A 102 -7.71 -6.73 8.32
C LEU A 102 -8.28 -7.26 9.63
N LYS A 103 -7.96 -6.59 10.74
CA LYS A 103 -8.42 -6.98 12.09
C LYS A 103 -9.76 -6.35 12.50
N GLY A 104 -10.26 -5.42 11.70
CA GLY A 104 -11.44 -4.62 11.99
C GLY A 104 -11.36 -3.28 11.26
N ALA A 105 -12.16 -2.32 11.71
CA ALA A 105 -12.12 -0.95 11.22
C ALA A 105 -12.36 0.07 12.32
N GLU A 106 -11.99 1.32 12.06
CA GLU A 106 -12.36 2.48 12.86
C GLU A 106 -13.34 3.33 12.06
N SER A 107 -14.42 3.73 12.70
CA SER A 107 -15.36 4.72 12.16
C SER A 107 -15.24 6.05 12.90
N MET A 108 -15.40 7.13 12.16
CA MET A 108 -15.30 8.50 12.66
C MET A 108 -16.36 9.36 11.96
N TYR A 109 -17.15 10.10 12.72
CA TYR A 109 -18.20 10.97 12.18
C TYR A 109 -17.71 12.41 12.02
N GLY A 110 -17.72 12.92 10.80
CA GLY A 110 -17.34 14.31 10.50
C GLY A 110 -15.95 14.65 11.05
N ASN A 111 -15.86 15.76 11.78
CA ASN A 111 -14.63 16.22 12.44
C ASN A 111 -14.50 15.75 13.90
N SER A 112 -15.32 14.78 14.32
CA SER A 112 -15.22 14.26 15.69
C SER A 112 -13.93 13.48 15.89
N ASN A 113 -13.27 13.68 17.02
CA ASN A 113 -12.13 12.86 17.44
C ASN A 113 -12.56 11.51 18.06
N GLN A 114 -13.86 11.30 18.26
CA GLN A 114 -14.37 10.02 18.77
C GLN A 114 -14.34 8.97 17.67
N LYS A 115 -13.58 7.90 17.93
CA LYS A 115 -13.46 6.74 17.05
C LYS A 115 -14.21 5.57 17.63
N THR A 116 -15.06 4.95 16.81
CA THR A 116 -15.75 3.71 17.16
C THR A 116 -15.11 2.54 16.45
N LYS A 117 -14.65 1.54 17.19
CA LYS A 117 -14.10 0.29 16.63
C LYS A 117 -15.24 -0.57 16.09
N LEU A 118 -15.09 -1.00 14.86
CA LEU A 118 -15.96 -1.95 14.18
C LEU A 118 -15.24 -3.29 14.10
N HIS A 119 -15.89 -4.32 14.60
CA HIS A 119 -15.37 -5.68 14.58
C HIS A 119 -16.05 -6.49 13.48
N PHE A 120 -15.26 -7.18 12.69
CA PHE A 120 -15.72 -8.17 11.72
C PHE A 120 -14.75 -9.34 11.71
N LYS A 121 -15.19 -10.47 11.13
CA LYS A 121 -14.35 -11.67 11.01
C LYS A 121 -13.04 -11.31 10.32
N GLN A 122 -11.91 -11.53 11.00
CA GLN A 122 -10.60 -11.31 10.42
C GLN A 122 -10.47 -12.11 9.12
N TYR A 123 -9.96 -11.45 8.09
CA TYR A 123 -9.60 -12.11 6.85
C TYR A 123 -8.33 -11.49 6.27
N SER A 124 -7.59 -12.31 5.53
CA SER A 124 -6.27 -11.98 5.01
C SER A 124 -6.20 -12.15 3.50
N TYR A 125 -5.26 -11.46 2.90
CA TYR A 125 -4.92 -11.58 1.49
C TYR A 125 -3.41 -11.71 1.35
N VAL A 126 -2.99 -12.65 0.50
CA VAL A 126 -1.58 -12.93 0.24
C VAL A 126 -1.28 -12.56 -1.19
N HIS A 127 -0.43 -11.55 -1.37
CA HIS A 127 0.07 -11.08 -2.64
C HIS A 127 1.45 -11.67 -2.92
N ARG A 128 1.58 -12.51 -3.96
CA ARG A 128 2.88 -13.01 -4.40
C ARG A 128 3.46 -12.02 -5.41
N THR A 129 4.63 -11.48 -5.10
CA THR A 129 5.19 -10.31 -5.80
C THR A 129 6.72 -10.27 -5.72
N GLN A 130 7.33 -9.34 -6.45
CA GLN A 130 8.73 -8.99 -6.27
C GLN A 130 8.86 -8.00 -5.11
N ILE A 131 9.80 -8.26 -4.20
CA ILE A 131 10.09 -7.40 -3.04
C ILE A 131 11.51 -6.86 -3.19
N LEU A 132 11.66 -5.57 -2.91
CA LEU A 132 12.93 -4.86 -2.76
C LEU A 132 13.04 -4.39 -1.32
N GLU A 133 14.12 -4.76 -0.65
CA GLU A 133 14.52 -4.15 0.61
C GLU A 133 15.75 -3.26 0.41
N ILE A 134 15.71 -2.10 1.05
CA ILE A 134 16.83 -1.19 1.22
C ILE A 134 17.08 -1.12 2.72
N ILE A 135 18.16 -1.75 3.18
CA ILE A 135 18.52 -1.94 4.58
C ILE A 135 19.67 -0.99 4.91
N PHE A 136 19.53 -0.21 5.96
CA PHE A 136 20.55 0.71 6.45
C PHE A 136 21.28 0.08 7.63
N ASP A 137 22.61 0.11 7.60
CA ASP A 137 23.45 -0.47 8.64
C ASP A 137 23.38 0.35 9.95
N GLU A 138 23.16 1.65 9.84
CA GLU A 138 23.00 2.58 10.96
C GLU A 138 21.53 2.66 11.42
N GLU A 139 21.31 3.03 12.69
CA GLU A 139 19.96 3.25 13.19
C GLU A 139 19.34 4.48 12.54
N VAL A 140 18.22 4.28 11.84
CA VAL A 140 17.49 5.33 11.13
C VAL A 140 16.17 5.58 11.84
N THR A 141 15.94 6.82 12.26
CA THR A 141 14.69 7.19 12.92
C THR A 141 13.48 7.04 11.99
N VAL A 142 12.29 6.93 12.58
CA VAL A 142 11.04 6.78 11.82
C VAL A 142 10.80 7.99 10.92
N GLU A 143 11.16 9.19 11.38
CA GLU A 143 11.06 10.44 10.64
C GLU A 143 11.97 10.43 9.41
N VAL A 144 13.22 9.98 9.55
CA VAL A 144 14.14 9.88 8.42
C VAL A 144 13.66 8.83 7.42
N LEU A 145 13.19 7.65 7.87
CA LEU A 145 12.58 6.66 6.98
C LEU A 145 11.36 7.22 6.25
N HIS A 146 10.53 8.00 6.93
CA HIS A 146 9.37 8.66 6.33
C HIS A 146 9.80 9.66 5.24
N THR A 147 10.80 10.49 5.51
CA THR A 147 11.37 11.44 4.54
C THR A 147 11.96 10.72 3.34
N LEU A 148 12.75 9.66 3.56
CA LEU A 148 13.32 8.85 2.49
C LEU A 148 12.25 8.21 1.60
N ARG A 149 11.10 7.79 2.16
CA ARG A 149 9.97 7.29 1.38
C ARG A 149 9.42 8.35 0.43
N HIS A 150 9.22 9.58 0.91
CA HIS A 150 8.73 10.68 0.07
C HIS A 150 9.72 11.03 -1.03
N LEU A 151 11.00 11.20 -0.69
CA LEU A 151 12.06 11.50 -1.66
C LEU A 151 12.17 10.40 -2.73
N LEU A 152 12.17 9.13 -2.30
CA LEU A 152 12.24 8.01 -3.22
C LEU A 152 10.98 7.94 -4.10
N ARG A 153 9.79 8.21 -3.54
CA ARG A 153 8.53 8.28 -4.30
C ARG A 153 8.57 9.38 -5.36
N SER A 154 8.92 10.59 -4.98
CA SER A 154 9.03 11.73 -5.90
C SER A 154 10.06 11.46 -7.00
N THR A 155 11.19 10.86 -6.64
CA THR A 155 12.27 10.55 -7.60
C THR A 155 11.86 9.44 -8.57
N ILE A 156 11.24 8.37 -8.08
CA ILE A 156 10.70 7.28 -8.92
C ILE A 156 9.65 7.85 -9.89
N GLN A 157 8.73 8.68 -9.42
CA GLN A 157 7.73 9.32 -10.28
C GLN A 157 8.38 10.21 -11.34
N MET A 158 9.31 11.08 -10.94
CA MET A 158 9.98 12.01 -11.85
C MET A 158 10.83 11.30 -12.90
N LYS A 159 11.53 10.21 -12.53
CA LYS A 159 12.53 9.58 -13.40
C LYS A 159 12.04 8.35 -14.12
N LEU A 160 11.08 7.63 -13.55
CA LEU A 160 10.56 6.38 -14.09
C LEU A 160 9.09 6.47 -14.52
N GLY A 161 8.39 7.56 -14.17
CA GLY A 161 6.97 7.72 -14.45
C GLY A 161 6.05 6.81 -13.63
N LEU A 162 6.58 6.09 -12.64
CA LEU A 162 5.82 5.16 -11.82
C LEU A 162 5.17 5.90 -10.64
N GLN A 163 3.87 5.68 -10.41
CA GLN A 163 3.07 6.33 -9.37
C GLN A 163 2.27 5.35 -8.51
N SER A 164 1.63 4.36 -9.15
CA SER A 164 0.68 3.45 -8.53
C SER A 164 1.03 1.97 -8.75
N GLU A 165 2.14 1.74 -9.46
CA GLU A 165 2.64 0.46 -9.90
C GLU A 165 3.40 -0.29 -8.79
N TYR A 166 3.77 0.38 -7.71
CA TYR A 166 4.45 -0.21 -6.56
C TYR A 166 3.88 0.34 -5.26
N PHE A 167 4.13 -0.38 -4.17
CA PHE A 167 3.78 0.05 -2.83
C PHE A 167 4.99 0.06 -1.91
N PHE A 168 4.98 0.98 -0.94
CA PHE A 168 5.80 0.87 0.24
C PHE A 168 5.06 0.05 1.30
N LEU A 169 5.74 -0.89 1.94
CA LEU A 169 5.21 -1.57 3.11
C LEU A 169 5.37 -0.67 4.34
N GLN A 170 4.29 -0.47 5.08
CA GLN A 170 4.23 0.41 6.23
C GLN A 170 3.93 -0.42 7.48
N ASP A 171 4.98 -1.01 8.07
CA ASP A 171 4.90 -1.68 9.37
C ASP A 171 5.78 -0.91 10.36
N LYS A 172 5.28 -0.68 11.58
CA LYS A 172 6.02 -0.06 12.69
C LYS A 172 7.19 -0.93 13.16
N ASN A 173 7.12 -2.24 12.90
CA ASN A 173 8.20 -3.18 13.20
C ASN A 173 9.33 -3.11 12.17
N ILE A 174 9.10 -2.48 11.01
CA ILE A 174 10.15 -2.25 10.02
C ILE A 174 11.00 -1.08 10.50
N LYS A 175 12.13 -1.43 11.10
CA LYS A 175 13.19 -0.51 11.51
C LYS A 175 14.35 -0.62 10.53
N ASN A 176 15.05 0.50 10.35
CA ASN A 176 16.28 0.59 9.56
C ASN A 176 16.17 0.04 8.12
N LYS A 177 14.96 -0.04 7.55
CA LYS A 177 14.80 -0.43 6.14
C LYS A 177 13.56 0.15 5.48
N LEU A 178 13.64 0.27 4.16
CA LEU A 178 12.51 0.52 3.28
C LEU A 178 12.18 -0.76 2.52
N VAL A 179 10.90 -1.07 2.43
CA VAL A 179 10.42 -2.27 1.74
C VAL A 179 9.43 -1.83 0.67
N LEU A 180 9.71 -2.20 -0.58
CA LEU A 180 8.88 -1.90 -1.74
C LEU A 180 8.46 -3.21 -2.41
N TYR A 181 7.26 -3.24 -2.99
CA TYR A 181 6.79 -4.39 -3.77
C TYR A 181 5.91 -3.99 -4.95
N ASP A 182 5.83 -4.84 -5.99
CA ASP A 182 4.96 -4.58 -7.15
C ASP A 182 3.49 -4.56 -6.71
N ALA A 183 2.75 -3.55 -7.14
CA ALA A 183 1.36 -3.34 -6.76
C ALA A 183 0.39 -4.29 -7.45
N SER A 184 0.67 -4.76 -8.66
CA SER A 184 -0.28 -5.56 -9.43
C SER A 184 -0.15 -7.06 -9.18
N GLU A 185 -1.28 -7.78 -9.19
CA GLU A 185 -1.26 -9.25 -9.26
C GLU A 185 -0.49 -9.72 -10.50
N GLY A 186 0.41 -10.70 -10.30
CA GLY A 186 1.30 -11.20 -11.36
C GLY A 186 2.60 -10.40 -11.55
N GLY A 187 2.74 -9.24 -10.91
CA GLY A 187 3.89 -8.35 -11.05
C GLY A 187 3.84 -7.51 -12.33
N ASN A 188 4.11 -6.22 -12.22
CA ASN A 188 4.23 -5.31 -13.37
C ASN A 188 5.70 -4.96 -13.67
N GLY A 189 6.65 -5.53 -12.92
CA GLY A 189 8.07 -5.27 -13.11
C GLY A 189 8.52 -3.88 -12.64
N SER A 190 7.69 -3.16 -11.87
CA SER A 190 8.02 -1.85 -11.34
C SER A 190 9.24 -1.93 -10.40
N ILE A 191 9.28 -2.94 -9.53
CA ILE A 191 10.39 -3.17 -8.61
C ILE A 191 11.66 -3.52 -9.36
N ILE A 192 11.60 -4.37 -10.37
CA ILE A 192 12.75 -4.68 -11.24
C ILE A 192 13.27 -3.40 -11.91
N THR A 193 12.35 -2.54 -12.37
CA THR A 193 12.67 -1.27 -13.03
C THR A 193 13.34 -0.27 -12.09
N ILE A 194 12.84 -0.17 -10.85
CA ILE A 194 13.39 0.65 -9.77
C ILE A 194 14.79 0.14 -9.41
N THR A 195 14.93 -1.15 -9.17
CA THR A 195 16.18 -1.82 -8.82
C THR A 195 17.28 -1.56 -9.84
N LYS A 196 17.00 -1.73 -11.13
CA LYS A 196 17.99 -1.48 -12.21
C LYS A 196 18.55 -0.06 -12.22
N ARG A 197 17.88 0.89 -11.57
CA ARG A 197 18.23 2.31 -11.55
C ARG A 197 18.43 2.84 -10.13
N ILE A 198 18.57 1.98 -9.13
CA ILE A 198 18.53 2.40 -7.72
C ILE A 198 19.65 3.39 -7.36
N LYS A 199 20.86 3.19 -7.89
CA LYS A 199 21.99 4.13 -7.69
C LYS A 199 21.66 5.53 -8.24
N TYR A 200 21.16 5.58 -9.48
CA TYR A 200 20.72 6.81 -10.11
C TYR A 200 19.56 7.48 -9.33
N LEU A 201 18.61 6.70 -8.79
CA LEU A 201 17.55 7.24 -7.95
C LEU A 201 18.13 7.90 -6.69
N PHE A 202 19.10 7.27 -6.01
CA PHE A 202 19.75 7.87 -4.84
C PHE A 202 20.54 9.14 -5.18
N GLU A 203 21.27 9.15 -6.29
CA GLU A 203 21.95 10.37 -6.77
C GLU A 203 20.96 11.52 -6.99
N ARG A 204 19.78 11.21 -7.56
CA ARG A 204 18.73 12.22 -7.77
C ARG A 204 18.07 12.66 -6.47
N MET A 205 17.88 11.77 -5.51
CA MET A 205 17.40 12.15 -4.17
C MET A 205 18.37 13.13 -3.50
N TYR A 206 19.67 12.85 -3.57
CA TYR A 206 20.70 13.76 -3.05
C TYR A 206 20.67 15.13 -3.76
N GLN A 207 20.54 15.15 -5.09
CA GLN A 207 20.43 16.40 -5.84
C GLN A 207 19.18 17.21 -5.47
N ILE A 208 18.03 16.55 -5.25
CA ILE A 208 16.81 17.24 -4.79
C ILE A 208 17.08 17.92 -3.44
N LEU A 209 17.69 17.20 -2.50
CA LEU A 209 18.02 17.75 -1.19
C LEU A 209 19.03 18.90 -1.26
N SER A 210 20.09 18.75 -2.05
CA SER A 210 21.17 19.75 -2.12
C SER A 210 20.82 21.01 -2.93
N SER A 211 19.87 20.89 -3.87
CA SER A 211 19.37 22.03 -4.64
C SER A 211 18.11 22.67 -4.07
N CYS A 212 17.57 22.12 -2.97
CA CYS A 212 16.35 22.66 -2.37
C CYS A 212 16.62 24.03 -1.74
N SER A 213 15.93 25.06 -2.24
CA SER A 213 16.04 26.43 -1.73
C SER A 213 15.16 26.69 -0.49
N CYS A 214 14.76 25.63 0.23
CA CYS A 214 13.90 25.80 1.40
C CYS A 214 14.68 26.48 2.53
N THR A 215 14.09 27.54 3.10
CA THR A 215 14.68 28.27 4.22
C THR A 215 14.34 27.65 5.57
N LEU A 216 13.41 26.69 5.60
CA LEU A 216 13.01 25.98 6.80
C LEU A 216 14.01 24.87 7.12
N SER A 217 14.51 24.86 8.35
CA SER A 217 15.45 23.84 8.84
C SER A 217 14.85 22.43 8.87
N GLN A 218 13.53 22.30 8.91
CA GLN A 218 12.83 21.02 8.92
C GLN A 218 12.53 20.47 7.51
N GLY A 219 12.96 21.18 6.46
CA GLY A 219 12.66 20.85 5.07
C GLY A 219 11.29 21.37 4.63
N CYS A 220 10.89 20.98 3.42
CA CYS A 220 9.59 21.35 2.84
C CYS A 220 8.95 20.16 2.11
N PRO A 221 7.64 20.22 1.79
CA PRO A 221 6.96 19.15 1.06
C PRO A 221 7.38 18.96 -0.41
N LYS A 222 8.23 19.86 -0.95
CA LYS A 222 8.70 19.81 -2.35
C LYS A 222 9.87 18.86 -2.52
#